data_AF-I0S7L8-F1
#
_entry.id   AF-I0S7L8-F1
#
_cell.length_a   1.000
_cell.length_b   1.000
_cell.length_c   1.000
_cell.angle_alpha   90.00
_cell.angle_beta   90.00
_cell.angle_gamma   90.00
#
_symmetry.space_group_name_H-M   'P 1'
#
loop_
_entity.id
_entity.type
_entity.pdbx_description
1 polymer ?
#
loop_
_entity_poly.entity_id
_entity_poly.type
_entity_poly.pdbx_seq_one_letter_code
_entity_poly.pdbx_strand_id
1 'polypeptide(L)'
;MWSKKKETVVTKTLSFPKTAEGIQQTQTITYKGDQFLSLTIEQIMPMKEEMKKVVAEVGVAEAQKLLEKSLAEDEKFTQAKSLEGFSTSLEIINDQELKRVHTFDFQVLDVNKAADTEYLKNMKLKEFLKMKPKEYVENQIASGAMEVNQ
;
A
#
# COMPACT_ATOMS: atom_id res chain seq x y z
N MET A 1 -8.89 -39.91 13.28
CA MET A 1 -8.93 -38.49 13.67
C MET A 1 -8.33 -37.67 12.54
N TRP A 2 -9.11 -36.83 11.87
CA TRP A 2 -8.54 -35.86 10.93
C TRP A 2 -7.96 -34.71 11.74
N SER A 3 -6.64 -34.54 11.68
CA SER A 3 -5.96 -33.40 12.27
C SER A 3 -6.34 -32.14 11.49
N LYS A 4 -7.28 -31.34 12.02
CA LYS A 4 -7.41 -29.93 11.61
C LYS A 4 -6.05 -29.28 11.89
N LYS A 5 -5.25 -29.00 10.85
CA LYS A 5 -4.14 -28.06 10.96
C LYS A 5 -4.72 -26.79 11.56
N LYS A 6 -4.26 -26.41 12.77
CA LYS A 6 -4.55 -25.07 13.29
C LYS A 6 -3.79 -24.10 12.39
N GLU A 7 -4.49 -23.50 11.45
CA GLU A 7 -3.92 -22.47 10.60
C GLU A 7 -3.62 -21.26 11.48
N THR A 8 -2.33 -21.00 11.66
CA THR A 8 -1.83 -19.84 12.40
C THR A 8 -1.84 -18.62 11.51
N VAL A 9 -2.00 -17.44 12.10
CA VAL A 9 -1.79 -16.18 11.39
C VAL A 9 -0.30 -16.08 11.04
N VAL A 10 -0.02 -15.71 9.80
CA VAL A 10 1.32 -15.49 9.26
C VAL A 10 1.40 -14.06 8.75
N THR A 11 2.48 -13.38 9.11
CA THR A 11 2.82 -12.05 8.57
C THR A 11 4.15 -12.14 7.84
N LYS A 12 4.20 -11.61 6.62
CA LYS A 12 5.38 -11.56 5.76
C LYS A 12 5.63 -10.13 5.32
N THR A 13 6.87 -9.69 5.39
CA THR A 13 7.27 -8.37 4.89
C THR A 13 8.21 -8.57 3.71
N LEU A 14 7.88 -7.98 2.57
CA LEU A 14 8.62 -8.09 1.33
C LEU A 14 9.13 -6.72 0.91
N SER A 15 10.44 -6.59 0.69
CA SER A 15 11.04 -5.40 0.10
C SER A 15 11.35 -5.65 -1.37
N PHE A 16 10.93 -4.72 -2.23
CA PHE A 16 11.10 -4.82 -3.67
C PHE A 16 12.37 -4.06 -4.10
N PRO A 17 13.03 -4.48 -5.19
CA PRO A 17 14.13 -3.72 -5.76
C PRO A 17 13.62 -2.33 -6.18
N LYS A 18 14.48 -1.32 -5.99
CA LYS A 18 14.18 0.06 -6.37
C LYS A 18 13.93 0.12 -7.88
N THR A 19 12.85 0.78 -8.30
CA THR A 19 12.55 0.96 -9.73
C THR A 19 13.56 1.91 -10.38
N ALA A 20 13.60 1.94 -11.72
CA ALA A 20 14.41 2.90 -12.47
C ALA A 20 14.05 4.37 -12.15
N GLU A 21 12.79 4.61 -11.77
CA GLU A 21 12.28 5.92 -11.32
C GLU A 21 12.61 6.24 -9.86
N GLY A 22 13.35 5.36 -9.18
CA GLY A 22 13.76 5.56 -7.79
C GLY A 22 12.69 5.24 -6.76
N ILE A 23 11.65 4.49 -7.11
CA ILE A 23 10.59 4.10 -6.17
C ILE A 23 11.04 2.86 -5.40
N GLN A 24 11.08 2.95 -4.08
CA GLN A 24 11.28 1.81 -3.18
C GLN A 24 9.92 1.37 -2.65
N GLN A 25 9.59 0.08 -2.78
CA GLN A 25 8.33 -0.47 -2.29
C GLN A 25 8.58 -1.55 -1.25
N THR A 26 7.77 -1.53 -0.19
CA THR A 26 7.68 -2.59 0.81
C THR A 26 6.22 -3.03 0.95
N GLN A 27 5.98 -4.32 1.07
CA GLN A 27 4.66 -4.89 1.30
C GLN A 27 4.65 -5.70 2.59
N THR A 28 3.66 -5.49 3.45
CA THR A 28 3.39 -6.33 4.62
C THR A 28 2.10 -7.09 4.38
N ILE A 29 2.18 -8.42 4.29
CA ILE A 29 1.08 -9.31 3.98
C ILE A 29 0.76 -10.15 5.21
N THR A 30 -0.47 -10.06 5.71
CA THR A 30 -0.96 -10.90 6.80
C THR A 30 -2.05 -11.83 6.28
N TYR A 31 -1.95 -13.12 6.59
CA TYR A 31 -2.90 -14.13 6.13
C TYR A 31 -3.06 -15.27 7.13
N LYS A 32 -4.15 -16.03 7.00
CA LYS A 32 -4.42 -17.24 7.78
C LYS A 32 -4.94 -18.32 6.84
N GLY A 33 -4.16 -19.39 6.67
CA GLY A 33 -4.49 -20.41 5.68
C GLY A 33 -4.49 -19.83 4.26
N ASP A 34 -5.59 -20.06 3.55
CA ASP A 34 -5.81 -19.54 2.19
C ASP A 34 -6.49 -18.16 2.17
N GLN A 35 -6.70 -17.52 3.33
CA GLN A 35 -7.40 -16.22 3.43
C GLN A 35 -6.42 -15.07 3.72
N PHE A 36 -6.44 -14.03 2.87
CA PHE A 36 -5.80 -12.75 3.18
C PHE A 36 -6.54 -12.06 4.34
N LEU A 37 -5.78 -11.55 5.31
CA LEU A 37 -6.29 -10.71 6.40
C LEU A 37 -6.00 -9.24 6.13
N SER A 38 -4.75 -8.91 5.81
CA SER A 38 -4.38 -7.54 5.46
C SER A 38 -3.22 -7.46 4.48
N LEU A 39 -3.16 -6.34 3.78
CA LEU A 39 -2.03 -5.93 2.93
C LEU A 39 -1.72 -4.46 3.20
N THR A 40 -0.49 -4.17 3.61
CA THR A 40 0.04 -2.81 3.63
C THR A 40 1.05 -2.67 2.51
N ILE A 41 0.91 -1.65 1.68
CA ILE A 41 1.86 -1.29 0.63
C ILE A 41 2.44 0.07 1.02
N GLU A 42 3.73 0.11 1.27
CA GLU A 42 4.50 1.31 1.52
C GLU A 42 5.36 1.61 0.29
N GLN A 43 5.35 2.86 -0.17
CA GLN A 43 6.19 3.34 -1.26
C GLN A 43 6.92 4.60 -0.82
N ILE A 44 8.23 4.60 -0.97
CA ILE A 44 9.07 5.80 -0.87
C ILE A 44 9.43 6.20 -2.29
N MET A 45 9.05 7.41 -2.69
CA MET A 45 9.19 7.91 -4.05
C MET A 45 9.86 9.28 -4.06
N PRO A 46 10.75 9.55 -5.03
CA PRO A 46 11.31 10.88 -5.18
C PRO A 46 10.20 11.88 -5.54
N MET A 47 10.26 13.06 -4.95
CA MET A 47 9.39 14.17 -5.28
C MET A 47 9.65 14.67 -6.69
N LYS A 48 8.58 15.14 -7.33
CA LYS A 48 8.69 15.95 -8.54
C LYS A 48 9.31 17.32 -8.21
N GLU A 49 10.01 17.90 -9.17
CA GLU A 49 10.68 19.21 -9.01
C GLU A 49 9.74 20.31 -8.54
N GLU A 50 8.48 20.30 -8.96
CA GLU A 50 7.47 21.26 -8.52
C GLU A 50 7.22 21.18 -7.01
N MET A 51 7.12 19.97 -6.46
CA MET A 51 6.91 19.76 -5.03
C MET A 51 8.15 20.15 -4.22
N LYS A 52 9.34 19.85 -4.74
CA LYS A 52 10.60 20.27 -4.10
C LYS A 52 10.69 21.79 -3.98
N LYS A 53 10.25 22.54 -4.99
CA LYS A 53 10.21 24.01 -4.94
C LYS A 53 9.26 24.51 -3.84
N VAL A 54 8.08 23.91 -3.71
CA VAL A 54 7.14 24.25 -2.64
C VAL A 54 7.77 23.98 -1.27
N VAL A 55 8.38 22.79 -1.09
CA VAL A 55 9.05 22.44 0.17
C VAL A 55 10.21 23.40 0.48
N ALA A 56 10.98 23.82 -0.52
CA ALA A 56 12.05 24.80 -0.35
C ALA A 56 11.53 26.20 0.04
N GLU A 57 10.35 26.59 -0.41
CA GLU A 57 9.75 27.90 -0.13
C GLU A 57 9.08 27.96 1.24
N VAL A 58 8.29 26.95 1.60
CA VAL A 58 7.45 26.97 2.81
C VAL A 58 7.92 26.03 3.92
N GLY A 59 8.90 25.16 3.63
CA GLY A 59 9.36 24.10 4.53
C GLY A 59 8.46 22.86 4.53
N VAL A 60 8.98 21.74 5.02
CA VAL A 60 8.29 20.43 5.03
C VAL A 60 6.94 20.49 5.72
N ALA A 61 6.84 21.11 6.89
CA ALA A 61 5.62 21.12 7.69
C ALA A 61 4.45 21.86 7.01
N GLU A 62 4.71 23.03 6.43
CA GLU A 62 3.68 23.78 5.70
C GLU A 62 3.36 23.14 4.35
N ALA A 63 4.36 22.60 3.65
CA ALA A 63 4.14 21.84 2.42
C ALA A 63 3.25 20.60 2.66
N GLN A 64 3.42 19.92 3.80
CA GLN A 64 2.57 18.80 4.19
C GLN A 64 1.11 19.24 4.41
N LYS A 65 0.87 20.38 5.07
CA LYS A 65 -0.50 20.92 5.23
C LYS A 65 -1.14 21.27 3.88
N LEU A 66 -0.39 21.85 2.96
CA LEU A 66 -0.86 22.17 1.61
C LEU A 66 -1.21 20.88 0.84
N LEU A 67 -0.37 19.86 0.96
CA LEU A 67 -0.61 18.54 0.37
C LEU A 67 -1.89 17.91 0.92
N GLU A 68 -2.06 17.90 2.24
CA GLU A 68 -3.24 17.35 2.90
C GLU A 68 -4.52 18.08 2.50
N LYS A 69 -4.46 19.42 2.37
CA LYS A 69 -5.58 20.20 1.86
C LYS A 69 -5.93 19.81 0.43
N SER A 70 -4.93 19.70 -0.46
CA SER A 70 -5.15 19.28 -1.84
C SER A 70 -5.75 17.86 -1.92
N LEU A 71 -5.31 16.94 -1.07
CA LEU A 71 -5.86 15.58 -1.00
C LEU A 71 -7.29 15.55 -0.45
N ALA A 72 -7.63 16.46 0.48
CA ALA A 72 -8.99 16.59 0.99
C ALA A 72 -9.97 17.16 -0.05
N GLU A 73 -9.46 17.90 -1.04
CA GLU A 73 -10.24 18.44 -2.16
C GLU A 73 -10.30 17.46 -3.35
N ASP A 74 -9.48 16.40 -3.36
CA ASP A 74 -9.50 15.36 -4.40
C ASP A 74 -10.65 14.36 -4.18
N GLU A 75 -11.65 14.40 -5.07
CA GLU A 75 -12.84 13.53 -5.01
C GLU A 75 -12.48 12.04 -5.08
N LYS A 76 -11.48 11.65 -5.87
CA LYS A 76 -11.08 10.24 -6.02
C LYS A 76 -10.42 9.74 -4.74
N PHE A 77 -9.57 10.56 -4.14
CA PHE A 77 -8.90 10.26 -2.88
C PHE A 77 -9.90 10.16 -1.72
N THR A 78 -10.80 11.14 -1.59
CA THR A 78 -11.82 11.15 -0.53
C THR A 78 -12.83 10.00 -0.68
N GLN A 79 -13.26 9.69 -1.90
CA GLN A 79 -14.10 8.52 -2.17
C GLN A 79 -13.39 7.23 -1.74
N ALA A 80 -12.12 7.03 -2.09
CA ALA A 80 -11.39 5.84 -1.68
C ALA A 80 -11.25 5.77 -0.16
N LYS A 81 -10.91 6.88 0.51
CA LYS A 81 -10.78 6.95 1.98
C LYS A 81 -12.09 6.67 2.73
N SER A 82 -13.24 6.78 2.07
CA SER A 82 -14.55 6.43 2.64
C SER A 82 -14.83 4.92 2.68
N LEU A 83 -14.02 4.11 1.99
CA LEU A 83 -14.17 2.66 1.99
C LEU A 83 -13.76 2.07 3.33
N GLU A 84 -14.69 1.35 3.96
CA GLU A 84 -14.38 0.54 5.13
C GLU A 84 -13.29 -0.51 4.79
N GLY A 85 -12.32 -0.69 5.68
CA GLY A 85 -11.19 -1.58 5.45
C GLY A 85 -10.13 -1.04 4.48
N PHE A 86 -10.19 0.23 4.07
CA PHE A 86 -9.11 0.87 3.34
C PHE A 86 -8.62 2.13 4.05
N SER A 87 -7.30 2.31 4.08
CA SER A 87 -6.69 3.57 4.49
C SER A 87 -5.54 3.95 3.57
N THR A 88 -5.31 5.25 3.45
CA THR A 88 -4.23 5.80 2.65
C THR A 88 -3.63 7.05 3.29
N SER A 89 -2.31 7.20 3.19
CA SER A 89 -1.59 8.40 3.56
C SER A 89 -0.56 8.76 2.49
N LEU A 90 -0.24 10.05 2.43
CA LEU A 90 0.85 10.59 1.64
C LEU A 90 1.55 11.66 2.48
N GLU A 91 2.83 11.45 2.73
CA GLU A 91 3.62 12.22 3.67
C GLU A 91 4.93 12.67 3.03
N ILE A 92 5.30 13.92 3.26
CA ILE A 92 6.64 14.43 2.98
C ILE A 92 7.57 13.99 4.11
N ILE A 93 8.46 13.05 3.81
CA ILE A 93 9.35 12.46 4.83
C ILE A 93 10.70 13.18 4.95
N ASN A 94 11.09 13.92 3.90
CA ASN A 94 12.24 14.83 3.87
C ASN A 94 12.06 15.84 2.72
N ASP A 95 13.07 16.65 2.42
CA ASP A 95 13.03 17.66 1.36
C ASP A 95 13.02 17.09 -0.07
N GLN A 96 13.14 15.77 -0.24
CA GLN A 96 13.27 15.11 -1.55
C GLN A 96 12.31 13.95 -1.79
N GLU A 97 11.73 13.36 -0.75
CA GLU A 97 10.99 12.10 -0.85
C GLU A 97 9.58 12.20 -0.24
N LEU A 98 8.65 11.51 -0.90
CA LEU A 98 7.30 11.27 -0.42
C LEU A 98 7.18 9.81 0.01
N LYS A 99 6.47 9.58 1.11
CA LYS A 99 6.02 8.27 1.54
C LYS A 99 4.53 8.14 1.31
N ARG A 100 4.14 7.13 0.55
CA ARG A 100 2.75 6.73 0.38
C ARG A 100 2.53 5.40 1.10
N VAL A 101 1.45 5.31 1.88
CA VAL A 101 1.04 4.05 2.50
C VAL A 101 -0.40 3.77 2.12
N HIS A 102 -0.65 2.56 1.65
CA HIS A 102 -1.99 2.00 1.47
C HIS A 102 -2.15 0.80 2.39
N THR A 103 -3.25 0.72 3.13
CA THR A 103 -3.58 -0.46 3.93
C THR A 103 -4.96 -0.97 3.54
N PHE A 104 -5.02 -2.27 3.27
CA PHE A 104 -6.23 -3.02 2.99
C PHE A 104 -6.45 -4.01 4.12
N ASP A 105 -7.59 -3.91 4.81
CA ASP A 105 -8.10 -4.90 5.75
C ASP A 105 -9.18 -5.73 5.06
N PHE A 106 -8.79 -6.88 4.54
CA PHE A 106 -9.65 -7.77 3.77
C PHE A 106 -10.76 -8.42 4.62
N GLN A 107 -10.74 -8.25 5.94
CA GLN A 107 -11.80 -8.78 6.81
C GLN A 107 -13.09 -7.97 6.71
N VAL A 108 -12.97 -6.68 6.40
CA VAL A 108 -14.11 -5.74 6.33
C VAL A 108 -14.20 -5.01 4.99
N LEU A 109 -13.13 -5.02 4.19
CA LEU A 109 -13.11 -4.38 2.87
C LEU A 109 -14.00 -5.12 1.86
N ASP A 110 -14.93 -4.38 1.25
CA ASP A 110 -15.58 -4.82 0.01
C ASP A 110 -14.60 -4.67 -1.16
N VAL A 111 -13.91 -5.76 -1.48
CA VAL A 111 -12.89 -5.79 -2.54
C VAL A 111 -13.46 -5.47 -3.92
N ASN A 112 -14.71 -5.84 -4.21
CA ASN A 112 -15.32 -5.55 -5.50
C ASN A 112 -15.57 -4.05 -5.63
N LYS A 113 -16.20 -3.45 -4.61
CA LYS A 113 -16.43 -2.01 -4.55
C LYS A 113 -15.12 -1.23 -4.60
N ALA A 114 -14.11 -1.67 -3.83
CA ALA A 114 -12.80 -1.02 -3.80
C ALA A 114 -12.11 -1.05 -5.17
N ALA A 115 -12.12 -2.20 -5.84
CA ALA A 115 -11.52 -2.38 -7.16
C ALA A 115 -12.15 -1.52 -8.25
N ASP A 116 -13.43 -1.15 -8.09
CA ASP A 116 -14.15 -0.32 -9.05
C ASP A 116 -14.00 1.19 -8.76
N THR A 117 -13.33 1.58 -7.65
CA THR A 117 -13.00 2.98 -7.40
C THR A 117 -11.87 3.47 -8.30
N GLU A 118 -12.03 4.69 -8.80
CA GLU A 118 -11.10 5.29 -9.75
C GLU A 118 -9.67 5.42 -9.20
N TYR A 119 -9.53 5.63 -7.89
CA TYR A 119 -8.23 5.73 -7.20
C TYR A 119 -7.50 4.37 -7.12
N LEU A 120 -8.24 3.27 -6.96
CA LEU A 120 -7.69 1.94 -6.70
C LEU A 120 -7.72 0.98 -7.90
N LYS A 121 -8.35 1.38 -9.01
CA LYS A 121 -8.55 0.52 -10.20
C LYS A 121 -7.27 -0.14 -10.73
N ASN A 122 -6.12 0.51 -10.57
CA ASN A 122 -4.82 0.02 -11.03
C ASN A 122 -4.15 -0.98 -10.07
N MET A 123 -4.68 -1.14 -8.85
CA MET A 123 -4.10 -2.04 -7.83
C MET A 123 -4.48 -3.51 -8.02
N LYS A 124 -5.31 -3.83 -9.04
CA LYS A 124 -5.73 -5.19 -9.39
C LYS A 124 -6.29 -5.98 -8.19
N LEU A 125 -7.06 -5.32 -7.33
CA LEU A 125 -7.53 -5.88 -6.05
C LEU A 125 -8.34 -7.19 -6.22
N LYS A 126 -9.04 -7.38 -7.35
CA LYS A 126 -9.80 -8.60 -7.66
C LYS A 126 -8.91 -9.85 -7.80
N GLU A 127 -7.60 -9.72 -8.00
CA GLU A 127 -6.68 -10.85 -8.05
C GLU A 127 -6.48 -11.50 -6.67
N PHE A 128 -6.59 -10.73 -5.59
CA PHE A 128 -6.52 -11.24 -4.21
C PHE A 128 -7.70 -12.13 -3.83
N LEU A 129 -8.81 -12.07 -4.59
CA LEU A 129 -9.95 -12.98 -4.43
C LEU A 129 -9.75 -14.35 -5.09
N LYS A 130 -8.79 -14.44 -6.03
CA LYS A 130 -8.56 -15.65 -6.85
C LYS A 130 -7.30 -16.40 -6.46
N MET A 131 -6.33 -15.70 -5.88
CA MET A 131 -5.01 -16.22 -5.55
C MET A 131 -4.91 -16.56 -4.06
N LYS A 132 -4.15 -17.61 -3.74
CA LYS A 132 -3.81 -17.93 -2.35
C LYS A 132 -2.72 -16.99 -1.82
N PRO A 133 -2.78 -16.53 -0.56
CA PRO A 133 -1.76 -15.65 0.03
C PRO A 133 -0.34 -16.18 -0.06
N LYS A 134 -0.16 -17.48 0.15
CA LYS A 134 1.15 -18.12 0.04
C LYS A 134 1.70 -18.06 -1.39
N GLU A 135 0.86 -18.35 -2.38
CA GLU A 135 1.23 -18.27 -3.80
C GLU A 135 1.56 -16.82 -4.19
N TYR A 136 0.79 -15.84 -3.69
CA TYR A 136 1.10 -14.43 -3.87
C TYR A 136 2.50 -14.07 -3.37
N VAL A 137 2.83 -14.44 -2.13
CA VAL A 137 4.17 -14.17 -1.56
C VAL A 137 5.26 -14.83 -2.39
N GLU A 138 5.09 -16.10 -2.78
CA GLU A 138 6.05 -16.83 -3.62
C GLU A 138 6.25 -16.17 -4.99
N ASN A 139 5.17 -15.71 -5.63
CA ASN A 139 5.23 -15.00 -6.91
C ASN A 139 5.97 -13.67 -6.80
N GLN A 140 5.77 -12.92 -5.72
CA GLN A 140 6.49 -11.67 -5.49
C GLN A 140 7.99 -11.91 -5.27
N ILE A 141 8.35 -12.96 -4.52
CA ILE A 141 9.76 -13.35 -4.33
C ILE A 141 10.38 -13.79 -5.66
N ALA A 142 9.67 -14.60 -6.45
CA ALA A 142 10.13 -15.01 -7.78
C ALA A 142 10.32 -13.81 -8.74
N SER A 143 9.58 -12.72 -8.52
CA SER A 143 9.70 -11.47 -9.26
C SER A 143 10.83 -10.55 -8.76
N GLY A 144 11.60 -11.00 -7.76
CA GLY A 144 12.77 -10.29 -7.24
C GLY A 144 12.56 -9.59 -5.90
N ALA A 145 11.39 -9.71 -5.26
CA ALA A 145 11.22 -9.23 -3.90
C ALA A 145 12.01 -10.08 -2.90
N MET A 146 12.48 -9.46 -1.82
CA MET A 146 13.19 -10.14 -0.74
C MET A 146 12.34 -10.11 0.53
N GLU A 147 12.21 -11.26 1.18
CA GLU A 147 11.62 -11.29 2.51
C GLU A 147 12.56 -10.59 3.50
N VAL A 148 12.04 -9.58 4.20
CA VAL A 148 12.76 -8.88 5.26
C VAL A 148 12.20 -9.34 6.59
N ASN A 149 13.06 -9.99 7.38
CA ASN A 149 12.70 -10.37 8.75
C ASN A 149 12.70 -9.11 9.61
N GLN A 150 11.57 -8.83 10.26
CA GLN A 150 11.53 -7.90 11.39
C GLN A 150 12.08 -8.56 12.65
#